data_AF-A0AA86JDP2-F1
#
_entry.id   AF-A0AA86JDP2-F1
#
_cell.length_a   1.000
_cell.length_b   1.000
_cell.length_c   1.000
_cell.angle_alpha   90.00
_cell.angle_beta   90.00
_cell.angle_gamma   90.00
#
_symmetry.space_group_name_H-M   'P 1'
#
loop_
_entity.id
_entity.type
_entity.pdbx_description
1 polymer ?
#
loop_
_entity_poly.entity_id
_entity_poly.type
_entity_poly.pdbx_seq_one_letter_code
_entity_poly.pdbx_strand_id
1 'polypeptide(L)'
;MLRIDLVNKAVYEYCSSLTVEDISKDTSIGLSSIDISDSLNILRNNASADLNKLFKDGILIKIKGKPTKYFNKEVFESLFNLNLVNDVIECSSLNELTNIPTSEVNEISYDYSDPFDSLVGSHHSLAHIIKLAKSSILYPNCLHTILLGESGVGKSFFAELMYKFGLQHKVFNGSSSFVVFNCADYANNPNLLVAQLFGCVKGAYTGADSDRIGLIEKADGGILFLDEIHRLPPEGQEMLFLFIDKKRFRRLGEVTSERTSNVLIIAATTENPNSSLLTTFMRRIPSCIRIPNLKDRSLTEKFSLVNRLYSIEAKK
;
A
#
# COMPACT_ATOMS: atom_id res chain seq x y z
N MET A 1 -36.73 -7.14 3.29
CA MET A 1 -35.72 -7.08 2.21
C MET A 1 -36.46 -6.71 0.93
N LEU A 2 -36.01 -5.69 0.19
CA LEU A 2 -36.68 -5.30 -1.04
C LEU A 2 -36.39 -6.35 -2.13
N ARG A 3 -37.29 -6.48 -3.10
CA ARG A 3 -37.14 -7.44 -4.21
C ARG A 3 -35.82 -7.24 -4.96
N ILE A 4 -35.44 -5.98 -5.19
CA ILE A 4 -34.18 -5.62 -5.87
C ILE A 4 -32.94 -6.08 -5.09
N ASP A 5 -32.99 -6.12 -3.75
CA ASP A 5 -31.89 -6.61 -2.92
C ASP A 5 -31.73 -8.13 -3.07
N LEU A 6 -32.85 -8.86 -3.20
CA LEU A 6 -32.83 -10.30 -3.46
C LEU A 6 -32.27 -10.61 -4.85
N VAL A 7 -32.62 -9.81 -5.86
CA VAL A 7 -32.04 -9.90 -7.21
C VAL A 7 -30.54 -9.66 -7.17
N ASN A 8 -30.08 -8.58 -6.51
CA ASN A 8 -28.66 -8.30 -6.39
C ASN A 8 -27.90 -9.42 -5.68
N LYS A 9 -28.45 -9.92 -4.57
CA LYS A 9 -27.86 -11.03 -3.81
C LYS A 9 -27.73 -12.30 -4.65
N ALA A 10 -28.76 -12.66 -5.41
CA ALA A 10 -28.72 -13.83 -6.30
C ALA A 10 -27.63 -13.71 -7.38
N VAL A 11 -27.48 -12.51 -7.98
CA VAL A 11 -26.41 -12.25 -8.95
C VAL A 11 -25.03 -12.31 -8.31
N TYR A 12 -24.87 -11.72 -7.12
CA TYR A 12 -23.60 -11.76 -6.38
C TYR A 12 -23.19 -13.19 -6.04
N GLU A 13 -24.09 -13.98 -5.42
CA GLU A 13 -23.80 -15.37 -5.02
C GLU A 13 -23.42 -16.25 -6.22
N TYR A 14 -24.11 -16.09 -7.35
CA TYR A 14 -23.76 -16.78 -8.58
C TYR A 14 -22.37 -16.37 -9.07
N CYS A 15 -22.09 -15.06 -9.20
CA CYS A 15 -20.82 -14.58 -9.71
C CYS A 15 -19.64 -14.94 -8.80
N SER A 16 -19.82 -14.88 -7.48
CA SER A 16 -18.78 -15.23 -6.50
C SER A 16 -18.41 -16.71 -6.50
N SER A 17 -19.24 -17.57 -7.09
CA SER A 17 -18.93 -18.99 -7.26
C SER A 17 -18.02 -19.29 -8.47
N LEU A 18 -17.79 -18.30 -9.33
CA LEU A 18 -17.04 -18.44 -10.58
C LEU A 18 -15.56 -18.10 -10.42
N THR A 19 -14.72 -18.73 -11.24
CA THR A 19 -13.28 -18.48 -11.33
C THR A 19 -12.91 -17.75 -12.63
N VAL A 20 -11.67 -17.25 -12.70
CA VAL A 20 -11.12 -16.65 -13.93
C VAL A 20 -11.12 -17.63 -15.11
N GLU A 21 -10.91 -18.93 -14.84
CA GLU A 21 -10.97 -19.97 -15.88
C GLU A 21 -12.39 -20.14 -16.45
N ASP A 22 -13.42 -20.00 -15.63
CA ASP A 22 -14.82 -20.12 -16.06
C ASP A 22 -15.20 -18.98 -17.00
N ILE A 23 -14.75 -17.76 -16.68
CA ILE A 23 -14.97 -16.56 -17.51
C ILE A 23 -14.19 -16.63 -18.81
N SER A 24 -13.00 -17.22 -18.79
CA SER A 24 -12.18 -17.43 -19.99
C SER A 24 -12.80 -18.46 -20.94
N LYS A 25 -13.54 -19.45 -20.42
CA LYS A 25 -14.24 -20.48 -21.20
C LYS A 25 -15.59 -19.99 -21.76
N ASP A 26 -16.35 -19.22 -20.97
CA ASP A 26 -17.57 -18.55 -21.42
C ASP A 26 -17.50 -17.06 -21.11
N THR A 27 -17.09 -16.27 -22.11
CA THR A 27 -16.95 -14.82 -21.97
C THR A 27 -18.29 -14.08 -21.87
N SER A 28 -19.40 -14.80 -22.00
CA SER A 28 -20.76 -14.31 -21.82
C SER A 28 -21.41 -14.83 -20.54
N ILE A 29 -20.63 -15.40 -19.61
CA ILE A 29 -21.15 -15.96 -18.37
C ILE A 29 -21.83 -14.89 -17.51
N GLY A 30 -22.96 -15.23 -16.89
CA GLY A 30 -23.77 -14.30 -16.09
C GLY A 30 -25.23 -14.74 -16.02
N LEU A 31 -26.06 -13.99 -15.29
CA LEU A 31 -27.48 -14.28 -15.12
C LEU A 31 -28.36 -13.39 -15.99
N SER A 32 -29.35 -13.99 -16.65
CA SER A 32 -30.38 -13.29 -17.41
C SER A 32 -31.64 -13.03 -16.60
N SER A 33 -32.54 -12.20 -17.16
CA SER A 33 -33.87 -11.99 -16.58
C SER A 33 -34.69 -13.28 -16.40
N ILE A 34 -34.41 -14.34 -17.17
CA ILE A 34 -35.10 -15.63 -17.07
C ILE A 34 -34.53 -16.40 -15.88
N ASP A 35 -33.21 -16.48 -15.76
CA ASP A 35 -32.54 -17.18 -14.65
C ASP A 35 -32.94 -16.60 -13.29
N ILE A 36 -33.09 -15.28 -13.21
CA ILE A 36 -33.57 -14.59 -12.00
C ILE A 36 -35.07 -14.81 -11.76
N SER A 37 -35.87 -14.85 -12.82
CA SER A 37 -37.31 -15.13 -12.75
C SER A 37 -37.55 -16.52 -12.15
N ASP A 38 -36.80 -17.51 -12.63
CA ASP A 38 -36.92 -18.91 -12.22
C ASP A 38 -36.37 -19.15 -10.81
N SER A 39 -35.20 -18.58 -10.48
CA SER A 39 -34.56 -18.76 -9.17
C SER A 39 -35.30 -18.07 -8.03
N LEU A 40 -35.88 -16.88 -8.26
CA LEU A 40 -36.58 -16.11 -7.24
C LEU A 40 -38.11 -16.21 -7.34
N ASN A 41 -38.64 -16.97 -8.29
CA ASN A 41 -40.06 -17.12 -8.58
C ASN A 41 -40.79 -15.76 -8.71
N ILE A 42 -40.19 -14.83 -9.47
CA ILE A 42 -40.74 -13.51 -9.76
C ILE A 42 -41.05 -13.37 -11.25
N LEU A 43 -41.96 -12.47 -11.63
CA LEU A 43 -42.24 -12.20 -13.05
C LEU A 43 -40.97 -11.72 -13.77
N ARG A 44 -40.70 -12.25 -14.97
CA ARG A 44 -39.55 -11.86 -15.81
C ARG A 44 -39.45 -10.34 -16.03
N ASN A 45 -40.58 -9.65 -16.20
CA ASN A 45 -40.59 -8.19 -16.37
C ASN A 45 -40.05 -7.46 -15.13
N ASN A 46 -40.35 -7.98 -13.93
CA ASN A 46 -39.84 -7.45 -12.67
C ASN A 46 -38.34 -7.74 -12.51
N ALA A 47 -37.90 -8.97 -12.82
CA ALA A 47 -36.48 -9.32 -12.84
C ALA A 47 -35.69 -8.41 -13.79
N SER A 48 -36.21 -8.19 -15.00
CA SER A 48 -35.61 -7.29 -16.00
C SER A 48 -35.56 -5.84 -15.50
N ALA A 49 -36.62 -5.34 -14.86
CA ALA A 49 -36.63 -3.98 -14.31
C ALA A 49 -35.58 -3.79 -13.21
N ASP A 50 -35.48 -4.75 -12.29
CA ASP A 50 -34.55 -4.70 -11.17
C ASP A 50 -33.08 -4.84 -11.64
N LEU A 51 -32.78 -5.77 -12.56
CA LEU A 51 -31.44 -5.92 -13.16
C LEU A 51 -31.00 -4.66 -13.90
N ASN A 52 -31.89 -4.04 -14.69
CA ASN A 52 -31.57 -2.79 -15.38
C ASN A 52 -31.39 -1.62 -14.41
N LYS A 53 -32.08 -1.61 -13.28
CA LYS A 53 -31.88 -0.61 -12.23
C LYS A 53 -30.52 -0.79 -11.56
N LEU A 54 -30.16 -2.01 -11.15
CA LEU A 54 -28.84 -2.32 -10.57
C LEU A 54 -27.68 -2.02 -11.53
N PHE A 55 -27.88 -2.22 -12.83
CA PHE A 55 -26.93 -1.80 -13.86
C PHE A 55 -26.78 -0.27 -13.94
N LYS A 56 -27.90 0.49 -13.89
CA LYS A 56 -27.86 1.97 -13.87
C LYS A 56 -27.23 2.52 -12.60
N ASP A 57 -27.41 1.84 -11.48
CA ASP A 57 -26.81 2.17 -10.19
C ASP A 57 -25.32 1.77 -10.13
N GLY A 58 -24.78 1.17 -11.21
CA GLY A 58 -23.37 0.83 -11.37
C GLY A 58 -22.89 -0.41 -10.60
N ILE A 59 -23.83 -1.22 -10.11
CA ILE A 59 -23.56 -2.42 -9.32
C ILE A 59 -23.29 -3.62 -10.25
N LEU A 60 -23.93 -3.65 -11.42
CA LEU A 60 -23.84 -4.75 -12.38
C LEU A 60 -23.23 -4.31 -13.71
N ILE A 61 -22.45 -5.20 -14.32
CA ILE A 61 -22.00 -5.15 -15.70
C ILE A 61 -23.07 -5.81 -16.56
N LYS A 62 -23.41 -5.19 -17.69
CA LYS A 62 -24.40 -5.74 -18.65
C LYS A 62 -23.70 -6.32 -19.87
N ILE A 63 -23.99 -7.59 -20.18
CA ILE A 63 -23.41 -8.32 -21.30
C ILE A 63 -24.47 -8.46 -22.40
N LYS A 64 -24.22 -7.82 -23.54
CA LYS A 64 -25.10 -7.84 -24.71
C LYS A 64 -25.12 -9.24 -25.32
N GLY A 65 -26.31 -9.79 -25.45
CA GLY A 65 -26.55 -11.12 -25.99
C GLY A 65 -28.04 -11.43 -26.07
N LYS A 66 -28.36 -12.62 -26.58
CA LYS A 66 -29.72 -13.18 -26.59
C LYS A 66 -29.68 -14.56 -25.89
N PRO A 67 -30.00 -14.65 -24.59
CA PRO A 67 -30.50 -13.58 -23.72
C PRO A 67 -29.40 -12.60 -23.25
N THR A 68 -29.79 -11.38 -22.87
CA THR A 68 -28.90 -10.44 -22.17
C THR A 68 -28.65 -10.93 -20.75
N LYS A 69 -27.38 -10.91 -20.35
CA LYS A 69 -26.92 -11.37 -19.05
C LYS A 69 -26.26 -10.24 -18.26
N TYR A 70 -26.16 -10.43 -16.95
CA TYR A 70 -25.58 -9.49 -16.01
C TYR A 70 -24.56 -10.20 -15.14
N PHE A 71 -23.50 -9.46 -14.78
CA PHE A 71 -22.42 -9.92 -13.91
C PHE A 71 -22.17 -8.88 -12.81
N ASN A 72 -21.79 -9.30 -11.60
CA ASN A 72 -21.55 -8.35 -10.51
C ASN A 72 -20.20 -7.63 -10.70
N LYS A 73 -20.20 -6.29 -10.65
CA LYS A 73 -19.01 -5.46 -10.91
C LYS A 73 -17.90 -5.70 -9.89
N GLU A 74 -18.25 -5.70 -8.60
CA GLU A 74 -17.29 -5.90 -7.50
C GLU A 74 -16.61 -7.27 -7.58
N VAL A 75 -17.38 -8.31 -7.92
CA VAL A 75 -16.83 -9.65 -8.12
C VAL A 75 -15.89 -9.70 -9.32
N PHE A 76 -16.26 -9.04 -10.43
CA PHE A 76 -15.40 -8.99 -11.62
C PHE A 76 -14.09 -8.25 -11.35
N GLU A 77 -14.16 -7.09 -10.69
CA GLU A 77 -13.00 -6.32 -10.24
C GLU A 77 -12.09 -7.14 -9.33
N SER A 78 -12.67 -7.92 -8.41
CA SER A 78 -11.93 -8.80 -7.52
C SER A 78 -11.28 -9.98 -8.25
N LEU A 79 -11.96 -10.57 -9.23
CA LEU A 79 -11.45 -11.72 -10.00
C LEU A 79 -10.29 -11.34 -10.93
N PHE A 80 -10.35 -10.15 -11.52
CA PHE A 80 -9.32 -9.67 -12.47
C PHE A 80 -8.35 -8.64 -11.87
N ASN A 81 -8.50 -8.32 -10.58
CA ASN A 81 -7.76 -7.27 -9.89
C ASN A 81 -7.76 -5.93 -10.66
N LEU A 82 -8.95 -5.53 -11.15
CA LEU A 82 -9.17 -4.31 -11.93
C LEU A 82 -9.99 -3.31 -11.13
N ASN A 83 -9.89 -2.03 -11.49
CA ASN A 83 -10.82 -1.00 -11.04
C ASN A 83 -11.48 -0.38 -12.26
N LEU A 84 -12.76 -0.66 -12.45
CA LEU A 84 -13.51 -0.17 -13.60
C LEU A 84 -14.05 1.23 -13.26
N VAL A 85 -13.39 2.25 -13.83
CA VAL A 85 -13.66 3.67 -13.57
C VAL A 85 -15.08 4.11 -13.94
N ASN A 86 -15.73 3.43 -14.88
CA ASN A 86 -17.08 3.76 -15.30
C ASN A 86 -18.12 3.15 -14.35
N ASP A 87 -19.07 3.97 -13.90
CA ASP A 87 -20.17 3.48 -13.07
C ASP A 87 -21.05 2.50 -13.86
N VAL A 88 -21.36 2.80 -15.12
CA VAL A 88 -22.26 1.97 -15.96
C VAL A 88 -21.48 1.32 -17.09
N ILE A 89 -21.43 -0.02 -17.11
CA ILE A 89 -20.55 -0.79 -18.00
C ILE A 89 -21.34 -1.80 -18.81
N GLU A 90 -21.36 -1.59 -20.13
CA GLU A 90 -22.03 -2.46 -21.08
C GLU A 90 -21.01 -2.99 -22.10
N CYS A 91 -20.91 -4.32 -22.23
CA CYS A 91 -19.96 -5.00 -23.11
C CYS A 91 -20.68 -6.08 -23.94
N SER A 92 -20.09 -6.53 -25.04
CA SER A 92 -20.58 -7.73 -25.76
C SER A 92 -19.94 -9.02 -25.24
N SER A 93 -18.78 -8.88 -24.59
CA SER A 93 -18.02 -9.95 -23.96
C SER A 93 -17.26 -9.40 -22.76
N LEU A 94 -17.18 -10.17 -21.67
CA LEU A 94 -16.43 -9.77 -20.49
C LEU A 94 -14.94 -9.55 -20.77
N ASN A 95 -14.39 -10.19 -21.82
CA ASN A 95 -13.01 -9.96 -22.25
C ASN A 95 -12.78 -8.56 -22.87
N GLU A 96 -13.83 -7.85 -23.29
CA GLU A 96 -13.69 -6.45 -23.72
C GLU A 96 -13.26 -5.54 -22.56
N LEU A 97 -13.66 -5.92 -21.34
CA LEU A 97 -13.30 -5.20 -20.13
C LEU A 97 -11.89 -5.55 -19.64
N THR A 98 -11.33 -6.65 -20.14
CA THR A 98 -9.93 -7.03 -19.91
C THR A 98 -9.00 -6.51 -21.02
N ASN A 99 -9.53 -6.20 -22.22
CA ASN A 99 -8.79 -5.73 -23.40
C ASN A 99 -8.97 -4.22 -23.66
N ILE A 100 -8.55 -3.38 -22.72
CA ILE A 100 -8.41 -1.94 -22.96
C ILE A 100 -7.23 -1.74 -23.94
N PRO A 101 -7.43 -1.09 -25.12
CA PRO A 101 -6.39 -0.94 -26.13
C PRO A 101 -5.24 -0.05 -25.62
N THR A 102 -4.11 -0.74 -25.48
CA THR A 102 -2.73 -0.30 -25.25
C THR A 102 -2.25 0.64 -26.36
N SER A 103 -2.49 1.94 -26.23
CA SER A 103 -1.66 2.97 -26.92
C SER A 103 -1.00 3.98 -25.96
N GLU A 104 -1.34 3.95 -24.65
CA GLU A 104 -0.62 4.67 -23.58
C GLU A 104 -0.42 3.79 -22.34
N VAL A 105 -0.51 2.47 -22.49
CA VAL A 105 -0.22 1.51 -21.42
C VAL A 105 1.01 0.74 -21.86
N ASN A 106 2.17 1.22 -21.39
CA ASN A 106 3.41 0.48 -21.49
C ASN A 106 3.19 -0.93 -20.98
N GLU A 107 3.64 -1.89 -21.78
CA GLU A 107 3.81 -3.30 -21.46
C GLU A 107 4.29 -3.45 -20.02
N ILE A 108 3.39 -3.91 -19.15
CA ILE A 108 3.82 -4.57 -17.94
C ILE A 108 2.94 -5.78 -17.71
N SER A 109 3.50 -6.93 -18.09
CA SER A 109 3.19 -8.21 -17.47
C SER A 109 3.21 -8.04 -15.95
N TYR A 110 2.05 -8.01 -15.29
CA TYR A 110 1.98 -8.02 -13.83
C TYR A 110 1.20 -9.23 -13.35
N ASP A 111 1.96 -10.27 -13.07
CA ASP A 111 1.69 -11.20 -12.00
C ASP A 111 1.93 -10.47 -10.65
N TYR A 112 1.13 -9.44 -10.29
CA TYR A 112 1.36 -8.67 -9.05
C TYR A 112 0.04 -8.16 -8.43
N SER A 113 -0.46 -8.89 -7.43
CA SER A 113 -1.33 -8.32 -6.39
C SER A 113 -0.65 -7.09 -5.76
N ASP A 114 -1.44 -6.09 -5.37
CA ASP A 114 -0.89 -4.90 -4.71
C ASP A 114 -0.21 -5.34 -3.41
N PRO A 115 1.04 -4.94 -3.13
CA PRO A 115 1.75 -5.33 -1.92
C PRO A 115 0.93 -5.05 -0.64
N PHE A 116 0.11 -4.00 -0.65
CA PHE A 116 -0.76 -3.64 0.48
C PHE A 116 -1.98 -4.55 0.66
N ASP A 117 -2.39 -5.34 -0.34
CA ASP A 117 -3.46 -6.33 -0.20
C ASP A 117 -3.09 -7.42 0.82
N SER A 118 -1.78 -7.61 1.01
CA SER A 118 -1.27 -8.44 2.08
C SER A 118 -1.47 -7.85 3.48
N LEU A 119 -2.16 -6.72 3.69
CA LEU A 119 -2.50 -6.22 5.03
C LEU A 119 -3.93 -6.58 5.41
N VAL A 120 -4.12 -7.07 6.66
CA VAL A 120 -5.47 -7.20 7.21
C VAL A 120 -6.06 -5.79 7.42
N GLY A 121 -7.19 -5.54 6.75
CA GLY A 121 -7.85 -4.22 6.74
C GLY A 121 -7.46 -3.34 5.55
N SER A 122 -6.76 -3.89 4.54
CA SER A 122 -6.32 -3.16 3.34
C SER A 122 -7.44 -2.38 2.64
N HIS A 123 -8.63 -2.97 2.54
CA HIS A 123 -9.82 -2.37 1.95
C HIS A 123 -10.79 -1.75 2.98
N HIS A 124 -10.38 -1.69 4.25
CA HIS A 124 -11.21 -1.25 5.37
C HIS A 124 -10.46 -0.23 6.24
N SER A 125 -10.11 -0.56 7.49
CA SER A 125 -9.54 0.41 8.44
C SER A 125 -8.23 1.03 7.97
N LEU A 126 -7.49 0.34 7.09
CA LEU A 126 -6.21 0.80 6.56
C LEU A 126 -6.32 1.45 5.18
N ALA A 127 -7.48 1.41 4.52
CA ALA A 127 -7.61 1.86 3.12
C ALA A 127 -7.15 3.32 2.92
N HIS A 128 -7.56 4.21 3.82
CA HIS A 128 -7.17 5.61 3.77
C HIS A 128 -5.65 5.81 3.92
N ILE A 129 -5.04 5.16 4.92
CA ILE A 129 -3.60 5.31 5.18
C ILE A 129 -2.76 4.66 4.08
N ILE A 130 -3.25 3.57 3.47
CA ILE A 130 -2.62 2.93 2.31
C ILE A 130 -2.67 3.87 1.12
N LYS A 131 -3.82 4.53 0.87
CA LYS A 131 -3.91 5.53 -0.20
C LYS A 131 -2.92 6.68 0.00
N LEU A 132 -2.76 7.17 1.23
CA LEU A 132 -1.77 8.20 1.56
C LEU A 132 -0.34 7.70 1.34
N ALA A 133 -0.03 6.46 1.74
CA ALA A 133 1.28 5.84 1.53
C ALA A 133 1.62 5.70 0.04
N LYS A 134 0.69 5.17 -0.76
CA LYS A 134 0.82 5.07 -2.21
C LYS A 134 1.04 6.44 -2.84
N SER A 135 0.23 7.43 -2.45
CA SER A 135 0.37 8.81 -2.93
C SER A 135 1.74 9.41 -2.58
N SER A 136 2.28 9.10 -1.40
CA SER A 136 3.59 9.57 -0.94
C SER A 136 4.73 8.98 -1.78
N ILE A 137 4.61 7.73 -2.20
CA ILE A 137 5.58 7.05 -3.07
C ILE A 137 5.48 7.54 -4.53
N LEU A 138 4.28 7.73 -5.05
CA LEU A 138 4.07 8.15 -6.45
C LEU A 138 4.27 9.64 -6.70
N TYR A 139 4.36 10.46 -5.64
CA TYR A 139 4.61 11.88 -5.78
C TYR A 139 5.95 12.14 -6.49
N PRO A 140 6.09 13.20 -7.31
CA PRO A 140 7.37 13.55 -7.92
C PRO A 140 8.50 13.67 -6.88
N ASN A 141 9.58 12.91 -7.06
CA ASN A 141 10.71 12.75 -6.11
C ASN A 141 10.38 12.08 -4.77
N CYS A 142 9.20 11.46 -4.65
CA CYS A 142 8.66 10.87 -3.42
C CYS A 142 8.50 11.89 -2.28
N LEU A 143 7.69 11.55 -1.28
CA LEU A 143 7.56 12.31 -0.05
C LEU A 143 8.15 11.54 1.13
N HIS A 144 9.07 12.18 1.84
CA HIS A 144 9.50 11.72 3.15
C HIS A 144 8.28 11.51 4.04
N THR A 145 8.24 10.34 4.70
CA THR A 145 7.05 9.88 5.42
C THR A 145 7.39 9.54 6.86
N ILE A 146 6.51 9.90 7.81
CA ILE A 146 6.56 9.42 9.18
C ILE A 146 5.35 8.52 9.48
N LEU A 147 5.63 7.34 10.02
CA LEU A 147 4.66 6.34 10.47
C LEU A 147 4.46 6.47 11.98
N LEU A 148 3.25 6.78 12.40
CA LEU A 148 2.85 6.89 13.80
C LEU A 148 2.01 5.70 14.21
N GLY A 149 2.27 5.17 15.40
CA GLY A 149 1.44 4.11 15.99
C GLY A 149 2.16 3.41 17.13
N GLU A 150 1.41 2.69 17.96
CA GLU A 150 1.96 1.95 19.09
C GLU A 150 2.99 0.89 18.67
N SER A 151 3.72 0.35 19.65
CA SER A 151 4.61 -0.78 19.40
C SER A 151 3.79 -1.99 18.92
N GLY A 152 4.31 -2.71 17.92
CA GLY A 152 3.66 -3.92 17.39
C GLY A 152 2.50 -3.71 16.41
N VAL A 153 2.12 -2.48 16.03
CA VAL A 153 1.03 -2.25 15.04
C VAL A 153 1.42 -2.54 13.58
N GLY A 154 2.68 -2.93 13.33
CA GLY A 154 3.18 -3.29 11.99
C GLY A 154 3.83 -2.15 11.20
N LYS A 155 4.40 -1.13 11.85
CA LYS A 155 5.07 0.01 11.19
C LYS A 155 6.19 -0.43 10.22
N SER A 156 7.06 -1.33 10.66
CA SER A 156 8.20 -1.81 9.84
C SER A 156 7.71 -2.60 8.62
N PHE A 157 6.70 -3.47 8.81
CA PHE A 157 6.07 -4.18 7.69
C PHE A 157 5.38 -3.21 6.71
N PHE A 158 4.69 -2.19 7.21
CA PHE A 158 4.06 -1.18 6.38
C PHE A 158 5.09 -0.40 5.53
N ALA A 159 6.25 -0.05 6.10
CA ALA A 159 7.35 0.58 5.37
C ALA A 159 7.94 -0.34 4.28
N GLU A 160 8.07 -1.64 4.55
CA GLU A 160 8.50 -2.64 3.55
C GLU A 160 7.51 -2.71 2.38
N LEU A 161 6.21 -2.64 2.65
CA LEU A 161 5.18 -2.61 1.61
C LEU A 161 5.24 -1.33 0.77
N MET A 162 5.54 -0.17 1.39
CA MET A 162 5.80 1.07 0.65
C MET A 162 6.98 0.92 -0.34
N TYR A 163 8.05 0.26 0.08
CA TYR A 163 9.20 -0.03 -0.78
C TYR A 163 8.83 -1.00 -1.92
N LYS A 164 8.15 -2.11 -1.62
CA LYS A 164 7.68 -3.07 -2.65
C LYS A 164 6.75 -2.41 -3.65
N PHE A 165 5.85 -1.55 -3.18
CA PHE A 165 4.96 -0.79 -4.04
C PHE A 165 5.73 0.17 -4.95
N GLY A 166 6.77 0.83 -4.44
CA GLY A 166 7.66 1.68 -5.24
C GLY A 166 8.48 0.89 -6.28
N LEU A 167 8.96 -0.31 -5.95
CA LEU A 167 9.60 -1.21 -6.92
C LEU A 167 8.63 -1.61 -8.04
N GLN A 168 7.41 -2.00 -7.68
CA GLN A 168 6.37 -2.38 -8.65
C GLN A 168 6.09 -1.23 -9.61
N HIS A 169 6.02 0.01 -9.13
CA HIS A 169 5.72 1.20 -9.94
C HIS A 169 6.97 1.85 -10.57
N LYS A 170 8.12 1.17 -10.56
CA LYS A 170 9.40 1.66 -11.11
C LYS A 170 9.86 3.01 -10.54
N VAL A 171 9.40 3.35 -9.34
CA VAL A 171 9.89 4.50 -8.56
C VAL A 171 11.29 4.18 -8.03
N PHE A 172 11.50 2.92 -7.63
CA PHE A 172 12.79 2.35 -7.29
C PHE A 172 13.18 1.30 -8.33
N ASN A 173 14.48 1.05 -8.49
CA ASN A 173 14.98 0.00 -9.38
C ASN A 173 15.32 -1.26 -8.56
N GLY A 174 15.51 -2.40 -9.22
CA GLY A 174 15.82 -3.66 -8.54
C GLY A 174 17.13 -3.65 -7.74
N SER A 175 18.02 -2.68 -7.99
CA SER A 175 19.25 -2.47 -7.22
C SER A 175 19.10 -1.48 -6.04
N SER A 176 17.98 -0.77 -5.95
CA SER A 176 17.69 0.18 -4.86
C SER A 176 17.61 -0.59 -3.55
N SER A 177 18.31 -0.14 -2.52
CA SER A 177 18.31 -0.83 -1.23
C SER A 177 17.17 -0.35 -0.32
N PHE A 178 16.57 -1.27 0.45
CA PHE A 178 15.72 -0.95 1.60
C PHE A 178 16.53 -1.19 2.88
N VAL A 179 17.09 -0.12 3.43
CA VAL A 179 17.96 -0.16 4.59
C VAL A 179 17.13 0.13 5.84
N VAL A 180 17.18 -0.77 6.82
CA VAL A 180 16.48 -0.62 8.10
C VAL A 180 17.47 -0.25 9.19
N PHE A 181 17.09 0.71 10.02
CA PHE A 181 17.85 1.10 11.20
C PHE A 181 16.92 1.41 12.36
N ASN A 182 17.06 0.69 13.46
CA ASN A 182 16.36 0.99 14.70
C ASN A 182 17.21 1.92 15.56
N CYS A 183 16.77 3.16 15.75
CA CYS A 183 17.49 4.14 16.56
C CYS A 183 17.59 3.74 18.03
N ALA A 184 16.70 2.88 18.53
CA ALA A 184 16.73 2.41 19.91
C ALA A 184 17.97 1.56 20.22
N ASP A 185 18.51 0.83 19.24
CA ASP A 185 19.65 -0.09 19.43
C ASP A 185 20.92 0.64 19.89
N TYR A 186 21.06 1.91 19.50
CA TYR A 186 22.24 2.74 19.79
C TYR A 186 21.90 4.00 20.60
N ALA A 187 20.68 4.11 21.15
CA ALA A 187 20.22 5.31 21.85
C ALA A 187 21.10 5.70 23.07
N ASN A 188 21.74 4.72 23.71
CA ASN A 188 22.64 4.95 24.83
C ASN A 188 24.01 5.54 24.43
N ASN A 189 24.32 5.60 23.13
CA ASN A 189 25.54 6.20 22.61
C ASN A 189 25.22 7.11 21.41
N PRO A 190 24.84 8.38 21.67
CA PRO A 190 24.42 9.33 20.63
C PRO A 190 25.44 9.49 19.49
N ASN A 191 26.73 9.53 19.82
CA ASN A 191 27.79 9.67 18.81
C ASN A 191 27.85 8.45 17.88
N LEU A 192 27.73 7.24 18.44
CA LEU A 192 27.71 6.01 17.63
C LEU A 192 26.45 5.93 16.76
N LEU A 193 25.28 6.32 17.29
CA LEU A 193 24.03 6.35 16.53
C LEU A 193 24.15 7.28 15.32
N VAL A 194 24.62 8.52 15.52
CA VAL A 194 24.83 9.47 14.43
C VAL A 194 25.92 8.97 13.47
N ALA A 195 26.97 8.31 13.98
CA ALA A 195 28.01 7.70 13.14
C ALA A 195 27.49 6.57 12.25
N GLN A 196 26.53 5.76 12.72
CA GLN A 196 25.91 4.74 11.88
C GLN A 196 25.12 5.38 10.73
N LEU A 197 24.36 6.44 11.00
CA LEU A 197 23.53 7.11 10.00
C LEU A 197 24.37 7.85 8.95
N PHE A 198 25.28 8.71 9.39
CA PHE A 198 26.02 9.63 8.52
C PHE A 198 27.42 9.13 8.15
N GLY A 199 27.93 8.10 8.84
CA GLY A 199 29.32 7.68 8.74
C GLY A 199 30.23 8.49 9.66
N CYS A 200 31.47 8.03 9.81
CA CYS A 200 32.49 8.71 10.60
C CYS A 200 33.86 8.57 9.94
N VAL A 201 34.73 9.56 10.14
CA VAL A 201 36.16 9.42 9.87
C VAL A 201 36.88 8.89 11.11
N LYS A 202 38.08 8.33 10.93
CA LYS A 202 38.95 7.91 12.02
C LYS A 202 39.17 9.06 13.00
N GLY A 203 38.99 8.79 14.29
CA GLY A 203 39.16 9.76 15.38
C GLY A 203 38.00 10.72 15.59
N ALA A 204 36.87 10.56 14.87
CA ALA A 204 35.70 11.43 15.06
C ALA A 204 35.03 11.30 16.44
N TYR A 205 35.18 10.16 17.11
CA TYR A 205 34.74 9.91 18.49
C TYR A 205 35.61 8.84 19.14
N THR A 206 35.47 8.66 20.46
CA THR A 206 36.20 7.62 21.21
C THR A 206 35.85 6.22 20.69
N GLY A 207 36.83 5.51 20.10
CA GLY A 207 36.63 4.20 19.47
C GLY A 207 36.41 4.23 17.95
N ALA A 208 36.50 5.39 17.31
CA ALA A 208 36.49 5.51 15.85
C ALA A 208 37.86 5.13 15.24
N ASP A 209 38.19 3.84 15.24
CA ASP A 209 39.52 3.36 14.82
C ASP A 209 39.76 3.39 13.30
N SER A 210 38.69 3.53 12.52
CA SER A 210 38.69 3.55 11.06
C SER A 210 37.55 4.39 10.50
N ASP A 211 37.68 4.80 9.24
CA ASP A 211 36.60 5.42 8.48
C ASP A 211 35.47 4.42 8.24
N ARG A 212 34.22 4.87 8.40
CA ARG A 212 33.03 4.05 8.16
C ARG A 212 32.01 4.80 7.31
N ILE A 213 31.46 4.06 6.34
CA ILE A 213 30.39 4.53 5.46
C ILE A 213 29.06 4.50 6.23
N GLY A 214 28.31 5.60 6.15
CA GLY A 214 27.00 5.74 6.80
C GLY A 214 25.87 5.01 6.07
N LEU A 215 24.76 4.81 6.77
CA LEU A 215 23.54 4.20 6.23
C LEU A 215 22.87 5.06 5.16
N ILE A 216 23.01 6.39 5.23
CA ILE A 216 22.53 7.30 4.17
C ILE A 216 23.25 7.03 2.85
N GLU A 217 24.55 6.77 2.90
CA GLU A 217 25.36 6.40 1.74
C GLU A 217 24.96 5.00 1.22
N LYS A 218 24.73 4.05 2.12
CA LYS A 218 24.31 2.68 1.74
C LYS A 218 22.89 2.60 1.16
N ALA A 219 22.03 3.54 1.52
CA ALA A 219 20.64 3.60 1.05
C ALA A 219 20.46 4.45 -0.22
N ASP A 220 21.56 4.88 -0.87
CA ASP A 220 21.49 5.72 -2.06
C ASP A 220 20.64 5.08 -3.17
N GLY A 221 19.77 5.88 -3.78
CA GLY A 221 18.79 5.44 -4.77
C GLY A 221 17.64 4.59 -4.22
N GLY A 222 17.53 4.40 -2.91
CA GLY A 222 16.52 3.57 -2.26
C GLY A 222 15.86 4.22 -1.06
N ILE A 223 15.52 3.39 -0.06
CA ILE A 223 14.84 3.82 1.17
C ILE A 223 15.72 3.57 2.39
N LEU A 224 15.77 4.57 3.27
CA LEU A 224 16.24 4.41 4.64
C LEU A 224 15.04 4.46 5.59
N PHE A 225 14.72 3.31 6.17
CA PHE A 225 13.70 3.17 7.20
C PHE A 225 14.33 3.37 8.59
N LEU A 226 13.86 4.39 9.32
CA LEU A 226 14.33 4.74 10.65
C LEU A 226 13.24 4.42 11.68
N ASP A 227 13.40 3.30 12.39
CA ASP A 227 12.49 2.93 13.48
C ASP A 227 12.87 3.65 14.78
N GLU A 228 11.86 3.93 15.58
CA GLU A 228 11.95 4.72 16.82
C GLU A 228 12.76 6.02 16.67
N ILE A 229 12.42 6.83 15.65
CA ILE A 229 13.13 8.07 15.31
C ILE A 229 13.21 9.07 16.47
N HIS A 230 12.29 9.01 17.44
CA HIS A 230 12.33 9.83 18.65
C HIS A 230 13.59 9.58 19.52
N ARG A 231 14.29 8.46 19.31
CA ARG A 231 15.57 8.13 19.96
C ARG A 231 16.78 8.78 19.30
N LEU A 232 16.62 9.34 18.10
CA LEU A 232 17.68 10.09 17.45
C LEU A 232 17.93 11.40 18.23
N PRO A 233 19.15 11.67 18.71
CA PRO A 233 19.48 12.91 19.39
C PRO A 233 19.17 14.15 18.52
N PRO A 234 18.92 15.33 19.12
CA PRO A 234 18.60 16.57 18.41
C PRO A 234 19.61 16.91 17.31
N GLU A 235 20.91 16.70 17.56
CA GLU A 235 21.98 16.95 16.60
C GLU A 235 21.82 16.06 15.35
N GLY A 236 21.44 14.79 15.54
CA GLY A 236 21.14 13.88 14.45
C GLY A 236 19.90 14.28 13.65
N GLN A 237 18.87 14.80 14.33
CA GLN A 237 17.66 15.31 13.68
C GLN A 237 17.95 16.56 12.82
N GLU A 238 18.77 17.50 13.31
CA GLU A 238 19.22 18.67 12.54
C GLU A 238 20.07 18.25 11.32
N MET A 239 20.94 17.25 11.48
CA MET A 239 21.72 16.71 10.36
C MET A 239 20.82 16.07 9.29
N LEU A 240 19.77 15.34 9.70
CA LEU A 240 18.80 14.78 8.75
C LEU A 240 17.97 15.89 8.09
N PHE A 241 17.59 16.92 8.83
CA PHE A 241 16.91 18.10 8.29
C PHE A 241 17.75 18.74 7.18
N LEU A 242 19.03 19.04 7.45
CA LEU A 242 19.94 19.61 6.47
C LEU A 242 20.13 18.70 5.25
N PHE A 243 20.22 17.39 5.48
CA PHE A 243 20.31 16.40 4.41
C PHE A 243 19.06 16.38 3.53
N ILE A 244 17.85 16.38 4.11
CA ILE A 244 16.61 16.39 3.34
C ILE A 244 16.49 17.67 2.52
N ASP A 245 16.84 18.81 3.11
CA ASP A 245 16.71 20.13 2.48
C ASP A 245 17.71 20.34 1.34
N LYS A 246 18.96 19.92 1.51
CA LYS A 246 20.06 20.20 0.56
C LYS A 246 20.51 19.00 -0.25
N LYS A 247 20.04 17.78 0.07
CA LYS A 247 20.55 16.50 -0.45
C LYS A 247 22.06 16.32 -0.25
N ARG A 248 22.59 16.97 0.79
CA ARG A 248 24.01 17.01 1.12
C ARG A 248 24.25 16.76 2.59
N PHE A 249 25.31 16.04 2.91
CA PHE A 249 25.69 15.73 4.28
C PHE A 249 27.20 15.56 4.42
N ARG A 250 27.67 15.42 5.66
CA ARG A 250 29.07 15.15 6.01
C ARG A 250 29.14 14.00 6.99
N ARG A 251 30.21 13.21 6.94
CA ARG A 251 30.48 12.24 7.99
C ARG A 251 30.87 12.96 9.27
N LEU A 252 30.66 12.31 10.41
CA LEU A 252 31.16 12.83 11.68
C LEU A 252 32.68 13.00 11.63
N GLY A 253 33.17 14.16 12.06
CA GLY A 253 34.58 14.54 12.03
C GLY A 253 35.08 15.08 10.68
N GLU A 254 34.25 15.09 9.63
CA GLU A 254 34.60 15.58 8.29
C GLU A 254 34.25 17.09 8.17
N VAL A 255 35.25 17.95 7.90
CA VAL A 255 35.08 19.42 7.96
C VAL A 255 34.76 20.04 6.59
N THR A 256 35.39 19.54 5.52
CA THR A 256 35.37 20.18 4.19
C THR A 256 34.62 19.36 3.14
N SER A 257 34.72 18.03 3.20
CA SER A 257 34.13 17.17 2.18
C SER A 257 32.62 17.04 2.39
N GLU A 258 31.85 17.49 1.40
CA GLU A 258 30.41 17.36 1.36
C GLU A 258 30.02 16.22 0.42
N ARG A 259 29.09 15.38 0.86
CA ARG A 259 28.63 14.18 0.14
C ARG A 259 27.17 14.36 -0.26
N THR A 260 26.77 13.70 -1.35
CA THR A 260 25.39 13.67 -1.83
C THR A 260 24.86 12.25 -1.81
N SER A 261 23.57 12.08 -1.54
CA SER A 261 22.86 10.81 -1.66
C SER A 261 21.39 11.10 -1.95
N ASN A 262 20.76 10.28 -2.78
CA ASN A 262 19.34 10.37 -3.09
C ASN A 262 18.57 9.26 -2.38
N VAL A 263 18.18 9.52 -1.13
CA VAL A 263 17.48 8.56 -0.27
C VAL A 263 16.07 9.05 0.04
N LEU A 264 15.09 8.15 -0.03
CA LEU A 264 13.79 8.37 0.57
C LEU A 264 13.81 7.90 2.03
N ILE A 265 13.62 8.84 2.96
CA ILE A 265 13.48 8.54 4.39
C ILE A 265 12.02 8.19 4.71
N ILE A 266 11.85 7.02 5.34
CA ILE A 266 10.61 6.64 6.03
C ILE A 266 10.95 6.51 7.52
N ALA A 267 10.40 7.37 8.36
CA ALA A 267 10.60 7.32 9.81
C ALA A 267 9.42 6.63 10.50
N ALA A 268 9.63 6.03 11.66
CA ALA A 268 8.59 5.48 12.51
C ALA A 268 8.80 5.88 13.97
N THR A 269 7.72 6.14 14.70
CA THR A 269 7.80 6.46 16.13
C THR A 269 6.55 6.01 16.89
N THR A 270 6.74 5.58 18.13
CA THR A 270 5.66 5.38 19.11
C THR A 270 5.27 6.65 19.87
N GLU A 271 6.10 7.69 19.84
CA GLU A 271 5.89 8.92 20.58
C GLU A 271 5.17 9.99 19.75
N ASN A 272 4.63 11.00 20.43
CA ASN A 272 4.04 12.15 19.74
C ASN A 272 5.17 12.94 19.04
N PRO A 273 5.14 13.08 17.70
CA PRO A 273 6.22 13.74 16.98
C PRO A 273 6.32 15.23 17.31
N ASN A 274 5.23 15.89 17.71
CA ASN A 274 5.24 17.32 18.02
C ASN A 274 5.96 17.64 19.34
N SER A 275 6.17 16.65 20.21
CA SER A 275 6.89 16.81 21.47
C SER A 275 8.28 16.17 21.47
N SER A 276 8.46 15.09 20.70
CA SER A 276 9.70 14.30 20.70
C SER A 276 10.66 14.65 19.57
N LEU A 277 10.19 15.33 18.52
CA LEU A 277 11.00 15.70 17.35
C LEU A 277 11.09 17.21 17.19
N LEU A 278 12.19 17.66 16.59
CA LEU A 278 12.41 19.07 16.29
C LEU A 278 11.43 19.56 15.24
N THR A 279 10.92 20.79 15.45
CA THR A 279 9.97 21.42 14.52
C THR A 279 10.59 21.65 13.14
N THR A 280 11.89 21.94 13.08
CA THR A 280 12.69 22.07 11.85
C THR A 280 12.69 20.79 11.04
N PHE A 281 12.94 19.65 11.68
CA PHE A 281 12.90 18.33 11.07
C PHE A 281 11.50 17.96 10.57
N MET A 282 10.47 18.15 11.41
CA MET A 282 9.08 17.83 11.05
C MET A 282 8.57 18.62 9.83
N ARG A 283 9.00 19.87 9.63
CA ARG A 283 8.65 20.67 8.44
C ARG A 283 9.13 20.09 7.11
N ARG A 284 10.07 19.13 7.14
CA ARG A 284 10.62 18.46 5.95
C ARG A 284 10.07 17.06 5.73
N ILE A 285 9.14 16.60 6.58
CA ILE A 285 8.44 15.32 6.44
C ILE A 285 6.93 15.62 6.30
N PRO A 286 6.45 15.92 5.08
CA PRO A 286 5.08 16.36 4.86
C PRO A 286 4.05 15.23 4.98
N SER A 287 4.45 13.97 4.76
CA SER A 287 3.55 12.83 4.85
C SER A 287 3.58 12.22 6.25
N CYS A 288 2.45 12.28 6.95
CA CYS A 288 2.29 11.72 8.28
C CYS A 288 1.16 10.71 8.28
N ILE A 289 1.51 9.44 8.52
CA ILE A 289 0.59 8.31 8.42
C ILE A 289 0.42 7.69 9.80
N ARG A 290 -0.80 7.78 10.36
CA ARG A 290 -1.13 7.16 11.65
C ARG A 290 -1.77 5.80 11.44
N ILE A 291 -1.06 4.74 11.82
CA ILE A 291 -1.58 3.38 11.81
C ILE A 291 -2.48 3.19 13.05
N PRO A 292 -3.73 2.73 12.88
CA PRO A 292 -4.65 2.55 13.99
C PRO A 292 -4.18 1.42 14.92
N ASN A 293 -4.38 1.63 16.22
CA ASN A 293 -4.08 0.64 17.24
C ASN A 293 -4.99 -0.58 17.10
N LEU A 294 -4.56 -1.72 17.65
CA LEU A 294 -5.36 -2.94 17.58
C LEU A 294 -6.75 -2.76 18.20
N LYS A 295 -6.87 -1.97 19.28
CA LYS A 295 -8.15 -1.71 19.97
C LYS A 295 -9.17 -1.01 19.06
N ASP A 296 -8.71 -0.15 18.16
CA ASP A 296 -9.55 0.68 17.28
C ASP A 296 -9.99 -0.07 16.01
N ARG A 297 -9.41 -1.24 15.73
CA ARG A 297 -9.79 -2.09 14.60
C ARG A 297 -11.08 -2.87 14.86
N SER A 298 -11.78 -3.22 13.79
CA SER A 298 -13.03 -3.99 13.86
C SER A 298 -12.80 -5.40 14.42
N LEU A 299 -13.85 -6.03 14.94
CA LEU A 299 -13.77 -7.42 15.41
C LEU A 299 -13.38 -8.40 14.29
N THR A 300 -13.86 -8.16 13.06
CA THR A 300 -13.52 -8.97 11.89
C THR A 300 -12.03 -8.89 11.54
N GLU A 301 -11.44 -7.70 11.61
CA GLU A 301 -10.01 -7.50 11.39
C GLU A 301 -9.17 -8.12 12.52
N LYS A 302 -9.60 -7.96 13.78
CA LYS A 302 -8.94 -8.60 14.93
C LYS A 302 -8.90 -10.12 14.77
N PHE A 303 -10.04 -10.73 14.42
CA PHE A 303 -10.11 -12.17 14.18
C PHE A 303 -9.22 -12.62 13.00
N SER A 304 -9.23 -11.85 11.91
CA SER A 304 -8.38 -12.12 10.74
C SER A 304 -6.89 -12.03 11.07
N LEU A 305 -6.48 -11.08 11.91
CA LEU A 305 -5.10 -10.98 12.42
C LEU A 305 -4.72 -12.21 13.23
N VAL A 306 -5.58 -12.64 14.15
CA VAL A 306 -5.34 -13.85 14.97
C VAL A 306 -5.16 -15.08 14.08
N ASN A 307 -6.10 -15.34 13.16
CA ASN A 307 -6.02 -16.48 12.25
C ASN A 307 -4.75 -16.46 11.40
N ARG A 308 -4.37 -15.29 10.91
CA ARG A 308 -3.15 -15.13 10.12
C ARG A 308 -1.90 -15.41 10.93
N LEU A 309 -1.80 -14.88 12.15
CA LEU A 309 -0.65 -15.12 13.03
C LEU A 309 -0.51 -16.61 13.36
N TYR A 310 -1.62 -17.29 13.70
CA TYR A 310 -1.61 -18.74 13.89
C TYR A 310 -1.20 -19.50 12.63
N SER A 311 -1.68 -19.08 11.46
CA SER A 311 -1.33 -19.71 10.18
C SER A 311 0.15 -19.55 9.82
N ILE A 312 0.77 -18.43 10.19
CA ILE A 312 2.21 -18.19 10.00
C ILE A 312 3.01 -19.06 10.98
N GLU A 313 2.59 -19.12 12.24
CA GLU A 313 3.30 -19.89 13.27
C GLU A 313 3.20 -21.40 13.04
N ALA A 314 2.04 -21.90 12.60
CA ALA A 314 1.85 -23.31 12.26
C ALA A 314 2.68 -23.79 11.06
N LYS A 315 3.24 -22.87 10.26
CA LYS A 315 4.14 -23.18 9.13
C LYS A 315 5.61 -23.20 9.51
N LYS A 316 5.97 -22.78 10.74
CA LYS A 316 7.32 -22.88 11.28
C LYS A 316 7.51 -24.21 11.99
#